data_AF-A0A943BZK6-F1
#
_entry.id   AF-A0A943BZK6-F1
#
_cell.length_a   1.000
_cell.length_b   1.000
_cell.length_c   1.000
_cell.angle_alpha   90.00
_cell.angle_beta   90.00
_cell.angle_gamma   90.00
#
_symmetry.space_group_name_H-M   'P 1'
#
loop_
_entity.id
_entity.type
_entity.pdbx_description
1 polymer ?
#
loop_
_entity_poly.entity_id
_entity_poly.type
_entity_poly.pdbx_seq_one_letter_code
_entity_poly.pdbx_strand_id
1 'polypeptide(L)'
;MMHGAELLNIAAPVAAKIDWAQTATVVISGIVIVMLVLVVLIFIFKGFGAIMSKTGKSSKAKNKSAKAPAAPAKKPAASPAKAPAPAAPAASGIDPAVVAAISAAVSAYEGGAPFTVRAIRVKKPAGRNPWAAAAAAENARPF
;
A
#
# COMPACT_ATOMS: atom_id res chain seq x y z
N MET A 1 67.09 -0.96 -38.09
CA MET A 1 66.11 -1.86 -37.44
C MET A 1 65.60 -1.28 -36.10
N MET A 2 65.38 0.03 -35.97
CA MET A 2 65.07 0.68 -34.66
C MET A 2 63.81 1.57 -34.68
N HIS A 3 62.92 1.41 -35.67
CA HIS A 3 61.67 2.19 -35.75
C HIS A 3 60.41 1.41 -35.31
N GLY A 4 60.56 0.18 -34.79
CA GLY A 4 59.44 -0.68 -34.36
C GLY A 4 59.13 -0.64 -32.86
N ALA A 5 59.97 -0.02 -32.03
CA ALA A 5 59.84 -0.07 -30.57
C ALA A 5 58.94 1.03 -29.98
N GLU A 6 58.75 2.15 -30.69
CA GLU A 6 57.93 3.28 -30.22
C GLU A 6 56.42 2.98 -30.26
N LEU A 7 55.97 2.05 -31.10
CA LEU A 7 54.53 1.74 -31.23
C LEU A 7 54.01 0.80 -30.14
N LEU A 8 54.90 0.16 -29.38
CA LEU A 8 54.54 -0.69 -28.24
C LEU A 8 54.45 0.09 -26.92
N ASN A 9 55.03 1.29 -26.82
CA ASN A 9 55.03 2.08 -25.59
C ASN A 9 53.78 2.99 -25.45
N ILE A 10 53.09 3.29 -26.55
CA ILE A 10 51.88 4.15 -26.55
C ILE A 10 50.62 3.35 -26.13
N ALA A 11 50.63 2.02 -26.26
CA ALA A 11 49.52 1.15 -25.87
C ALA A 11 49.54 0.74 -24.38
N ALA A 12 50.67 0.94 -23.69
CA ALA A 12 50.90 0.40 -22.34
C ALA A 12 50.32 1.20 -21.15
N PRO A 13 50.07 2.53 -21.18
CA PRO A 13 49.68 3.24 -19.96
C PRO A 13 48.17 3.33 -19.69
N VAL A 14 47.28 2.89 -20.59
CA VAL A 14 45.82 2.98 -20.35
C VAL A 14 45.34 1.94 -19.32
N ALA A 15 46.01 0.78 -19.23
CA ALA A 15 45.63 -0.28 -18.30
C ALA A 15 46.23 -0.12 -16.88
N ALA A 16 47.22 0.75 -16.70
CA ALA A 16 48.07 0.75 -15.50
C ALA A 16 47.71 1.80 -14.43
N LYS A 17 46.72 2.68 -14.66
CA LYS A 17 46.35 3.75 -13.71
C LYS A 17 44.84 3.99 -13.67
N ILE A 18 44.08 3.02 -13.16
CA ILE A 18 42.74 3.34 -12.65
C ILE A 18 42.94 4.05 -11.33
N ASP A 19 42.90 5.38 -11.37
CA ASP A 19 42.95 6.22 -10.19
C ASP A 19 41.65 6.05 -9.39
N TRP A 20 41.67 5.13 -8.44
CA TRP A 20 40.51 4.77 -7.61
C TRP A 20 39.91 5.99 -6.90
N ALA A 21 40.73 6.99 -6.59
CA ALA A 21 40.28 8.27 -6.04
C ALA A 21 39.41 9.08 -7.02
N GLN A 22 39.75 9.08 -8.31
CA GLN A 22 38.95 9.73 -9.34
C GLN A 22 37.63 8.99 -9.54
N THR A 23 37.68 7.66 -9.60
CA THR A 23 36.47 6.82 -9.68
C THR A 23 35.55 7.06 -8.47
N ALA A 24 36.08 7.05 -7.25
CA ALA A 24 35.31 7.33 -6.04
C ALA A 24 34.67 8.73 -6.08
N THR A 25 35.42 9.75 -6.51
CA THR A 25 34.91 11.13 -6.61
C THR A 25 33.75 11.23 -7.61
N VAL A 26 33.85 10.58 -8.78
CA VAL A 26 32.78 10.56 -9.78
C VAL A 26 31.55 9.82 -9.24
N VAL A 27 31.72 8.69 -8.55
CA VAL A 27 30.62 7.95 -7.94
C VAL A 27 29.92 8.78 -6.87
N ILE A 28 30.67 9.42 -5.97
CA ILE A 28 30.12 10.29 -4.92
C ILE A 28 29.38 11.46 -5.55
N SER A 29 29.97 12.12 -6.55
CA SER A 29 29.33 13.19 -7.32
C SER A 29 28.03 12.71 -7.98
N GLY A 30 28.02 11.51 -8.57
CA GLY A 30 26.82 10.90 -9.15
C GLY A 30 25.70 10.70 -8.12
N ILE A 31 26.02 10.17 -6.93
CA ILE A 31 25.05 10.00 -5.85
C ILE A 31 24.47 11.35 -5.40
N VAL A 32 25.33 12.38 -5.25
CA VAL A 32 24.92 13.73 -4.89
C VAL A 32 24.02 14.34 -5.95
N ILE A 33 24.39 14.24 -7.23
CA ILE A 33 23.61 14.75 -8.37
C ILE A 33 22.25 14.06 -8.43
N VAL A 34 22.19 12.74 -8.27
CA VAL A 34 20.93 11.98 -8.26
C VAL A 34 20.04 12.42 -7.10
N MET A 35 20.60 12.63 -5.90
CA MET A 35 19.85 13.20 -4.77
C MET A 35 19.32 14.60 -5.07
N LEU A 36 20.14 15.46 -5.67
CA LEU A 36 19.76 16.82 -6.03
C LEU A 36 18.59 16.84 -7.04
N VAL A 37 18.70 16.04 -8.11
CA VAL A 37 17.66 15.91 -9.13
C VAL A 37 16.35 15.41 -8.52
N LEU A 38 16.42 14.40 -7.65
CA LEU A 38 15.23 13.84 -7.00
C LEU A 38 14.53 14.89 -6.12
N VAL A 39 15.29 15.65 -5.34
CA VAL A 39 14.78 16.76 -4.52
C VAL A 39 14.14 17.84 -5.40
N VAL A 40 14.81 18.28 -6.47
CA VAL A 40 14.27 19.28 -7.41
C VAL A 40 12.95 18.80 -8.02
N LEU A 41 12.87 17.55 -8.47
CA LEU A 41 11.64 16.97 -9.00
C LEU A 41 10.51 17.01 -7.97
N ILE A 42 10.77 16.57 -6.73
CA ILE A 42 9.80 16.59 -5.63
C ILE A 42 9.31 18.01 -5.36
N PHE A 43 10.19 19.02 -5.38
CA PHE A 43 9.81 20.42 -5.19
C PHE A 43 8.86 20.91 -6.28
N ILE A 44 9.12 20.56 -7.55
CA ILE A 44 8.26 20.93 -8.68
C ILE A 44 6.91 20.23 -8.57
N PHE A 45 6.88 18.92 -8.28
CA PHE A 45 5.63 18.18 -8.05
C PHE A 45 4.83 18.73 -6.87
N LYS A 46 5.51 19.14 -5.79
CA LYS A 46 4.87 19.83 -4.65
C LYS A 46 4.36 21.20 -5.04
N GLY A 47 5.03 21.93 -5.92
CA GLY A 47 4.54 23.19 -6.48
C GLY A 47 3.22 23.01 -7.21
N PHE A 48 3.16 22.08 -8.18
CA PHE A 48 1.91 21.75 -8.88
C PHE A 48 0.84 21.20 -7.95
N GLY A 49 1.20 20.31 -7.01
CA GLY A 49 0.30 19.79 -5.99
C GLY A 49 -0.23 20.88 -5.04
N ALA A 50 0.60 21.87 -4.68
CA ALA A 50 0.20 23.00 -3.85
C ALA A 50 -0.74 23.94 -4.59
N ILE A 51 -0.49 24.23 -5.88
CA ILE A 51 -1.37 25.04 -6.73
C ILE A 51 -2.72 24.32 -6.91
N MET A 52 -2.71 23.01 -7.17
CA MET A 52 -3.95 22.20 -7.26
C MET A 52 -4.66 22.05 -5.91
N SER A 53 -3.93 22.07 -4.79
CA SER A 53 -4.54 22.05 -3.45
C SER A 53 -5.21 23.36 -3.06
N LYS A 54 -4.74 24.51 -3.59
CA LYS A 54 -5.35 25.83 -3.34
C LYS A 54 -6.68 26.01 -4.07
N THR A 55 -6.89 25.37 -5.21
CA THR A 55 -8.19 25.38 -5.91
C THR A 55 -9.23 24.41 -5.29
N GLY A 56 -8.80 23.45 -4.46
CA GLY A 56 -9.68 22.46 -3.81
C GLY A 56 -10.09 22.76 -2.36
N LYS A 57 -9.67 23.88 -1.77
CA LYS A 57 -9.92 24.21 -0.34
C LYS A 57 -11.20 25.04 -0.10
N SER A 58 -12.25 24.86 -0.90
CA SER A 58 -13.53 25.57 -0.73
C SER A 58 -14.72 24.66 -0.40
N SER A 59 -14.52 23.36 -0.12
CA SER A 59 -15.67 22.44 0.05
C SER A 59 -15.67 21.61 1.34
N LYS A 60 -15.00 22.04 2.41
CA LYS A 60 -15.07 21.30 3.69
C LYS A 60 -15.23 22.18 4.93
N ALA A 61 -16.12 23.16 4.86
CA ALA A 61 -16.59 23.92 6.00
C ALA A 61 -18.11 24.12 5.98
N LYS A 62 -18.90 23.10 5.63
CA LYS A 62 -20.37 23.16 5.84
C LYS A 62 -21.04 21.78 5.88
N ASN A 63 -20.64 20.92 6.80
CA ASN A 63 -21.54 19.83 7.20
C ASN A 63 -21.37 19.48 8.68
N LYS A 64 -21.70 20.44 9.54
CA LYS A 64 -21.83 20.22 10.98
C LYS A 64 -22.93 21.12 11.57
N SER A 65 -24.13 20.98 11.04
CA SER A 65 -25.42 21.46 11.59
C SER A 65 -26.46 21.12 10.53
N ALA A 66 -27.60 20.47 10.75
CA ALA A 66 -28.29 20.05 11.94
C ALA A 66 -29.27 18.95 11.50
N LYS A 67 -29.41 17.87 12.27
CA LYS A 67 -30.65 17.08 12.25
C LYS A 67 -31.02 16.71 13.69
N ALA A 68 -31.95 17.50 14.21
CA ALA A 68 -32.79 17.23 15.38
C ALA A 68 -33.73 16.03 15.11
N PRO A 69 -34.59 15.62 16.07
CA PRO A 69 -34.41 15.45 17.51
C PRO A 69 -34.65 13.98 17.93
N ALA A 70 -34.06 13.56 19.05
CA ALA A 70 -34.28 12.25 19.66
C ALA A 70 -35.42 12.32 20.68
N ALA A 71 -36.37 11.37 20.61
CA ALA A 71 -37.22 10.92 21.71
C ALA A 71 -37.93 9.60 21.31
N PRO A 72 -38.36 8.73 22.25
CA PRO A 72 -37.82 8.46 23.58
C PRO A 72 -37.68 6.95 23.87
N ALA A 73 -36.94 6.63 24.93
CA ALA A 73 -36.70 5.31 25.49
C ALA A 73 -37.96 4.55 25.91
N LYS A 74 -37.92 3.20 25.83
CA LYS A 74 -38.66 2.24 26.69
C LYS A 74 -38.04 0.83 26.59
N LYS A 75 -37.29 0.44 27.64
CA LYS A 75 -37.15 -0.95 28.16
C LYS A 75 -38.41 -1.24 29.03
N PRO A 76 -38.65 -2.39 29.69
CA PRO A 76 -37.93 -3.69 29.78
C PRO A 76 -38.83 -4.98 29.83
N ALA A 77 -38.22 -6.18 29.73
CA ALA A 77 -38.49 -7.42 30.53
C ALA A 77 -37.86 -8.69 29.89
N ALA A 78 -37.81 -9.82 30.62
CA ALA A 78 -36.78 -10.86 30.59
C ALA A 78 -37.18 -12.28 30.07
N SER A 79 -36.16 -13.05 29.62
CA SER A 79 -35.99 -14.54 29.48
C SER A 79 -36.96 -15.38 28.60
N PRO A 80 -36.61 -16.60 28.11
CA PRO A 80 -35.43 -17.47 28.36
C PRO A 80 -34.74 -18.08 27.10
N ALA A 81 -33.62 -18.80 27.33
CA ALA A 81 -32.99 -19.84 26.51
C ALA A 81 -32.57 -19.50 25.05
N LYS A 82 -31.30 -19.16 24.87
CA LYS A 82 -30.69 -19.01 23.54
C LYS A 82 -30.39 -20.39 22.95
N ALA A 83 -31.32 -20.89 22.14
CA ALA A 83 -31.05 -21.93 21.15
C ALA A 83 -29.82 -21.53 20.29
N PRO A 84 -29.03 -22.49 19.76
CA PRO A 84 -27.93 -22.17 18.86
C PRO A 84 -28.43 -21.26 17.74
N ALA A 85 -27.90 -20.02 17.70
CA ALA A 85 -28.32 -19.03 16.74
C ALA A 85 -28.07 -19.57 15.31
N PRO A 86 -29.04 -19.50 14.40
CA PRO A 86 -28.86 -19.91 13.01
C PRO A 86 -27.60 -19.28 12.43
N ALA A 87 -26.80 -20.08 11.74
CA ALA A 87 -25.62 -19.63 11.02
C ALA A 87 -25.99 -18.38 10.21
N ALA A 88 -25.27 -17.28 10.46
CA ALA A 88 -25.48 -16.04 9.75
C ALA A 88 -25.46 -16.32 8.25
N PRO A 89 -26.39 -15.75 7.45
CA PRO A 89 -26.44 -16.01 6.02
C PRO A 89 -25.07 -15.75 5.42
N ALA A 90 -24.52 -16.76 4.74
CA ALA A 90 -23.33 -16.59 3.93
C ALA A 90 -23.55 -15.36 3.05
N ALA A 91 -22.67 -14.37 3.18
CA ALA A 91 -22.75 -13.16 2.39
C ALA A 91 -22.82 -13.57 0.91
N SER A 92 -23.78 -12.98 0.21
CA SER A 92 -24.19 -13.29 -1.17
C SER A 92 -23.00 -13.71 -2.05
N GLY A 93 -22.94 -14.99 -2.42
CA GLY A 93 -22.00 -15.55 -3.40
C GLY A 93 -20.82 -16.36 -2.86
N ILE A 94 -20.71 -16.61 -1.55
CA ILE A 94 -19.61 -17.41 -0.97
C ILE A 94 -20.14 -18.76 -0.47
N ASP A 95 -19.52 -19.85 -0.93
CA ASP A 95 -19.93 -21.21 -0.58
C ASP A 95 -19.59 -21.53 0.90
N PRO A 96 -20.51 -22.15 1.67
CA PRO A 96 -20.26 -22.54 3.06
C PRO A 96 -19.07 -23.49 3.22
N ALA A 97 -18.75 -24.32 2.21
CA ALA A 97 -17.57 -25.19 2.24
C ALA A 97 -16.27 -24.38 2.30
N VAL A 98 -16.20 -23.25 1.58
CA VAL A 98 -15.04 -22.35 1.59
C VAL A 98 -14.90 -21.68 2.96
N VAL A 99 -16.01 -21.24 3.55
CA VAL A 99 -16.02 -20.65 4.90
C VAL A 99 -15.54 -21.66 5.95
N ALA A 100 -15.99 -22.92 5.86
CA ALA A 100 -15.57 -23.99 6.74
C ALA A 100 -14.07 -24.33 6.58
N ALA A 101 -13.59 -24.43 5.35
CA ALA A 101 -12.18 -24.70 5.06
C ALA A 101 -11.25 -23.59 5.60
N ILE A 102 -11.60 -22.32 5.38
CA ILE A 102 -10.83 -21.17 5.91
C ILE A 102 -10.87 -21.16 7.44
N SER A 103 -12.02 -21.43 8.04
CA SER A 103 -12.14 -21.52 9.50
C SER A 103 -11.29 -22.66 10.06
N ALA A 104 -11.31 -23.85 9.44
CA ALA A 104 -10.44 -24.95 9.85
C ALA A 104 -8.96 -24.59 9.75
N ALA A 105 -8.54 -23.92 8.67
CA ALA A 105 -7.16 -23.46 8.50
C ALA A 105 -6.74 -22.44 9.57
N VAL A 106 -7.60 -21.48 9.90
CA VAL A 106 -7.34 -20.51 10.98
C VAL A 106 -7.25 -21.22 12.34
N SER A 107 -8.10 -22.22 12.58
CA SER A 107 -8.03 -23.03 13.80
C SER A 107 -6.71 -23.80 13.91
N ALA A 108 -6.22 -24.36 12.81
CA ALA A 108 -4.92 -25.03 12.76
C ALA A 108 -3.76 -24.04 12.97
N TYR A 109 -3.88 -22.81 12.47
CA TYR A 109 -2.84 -21.78 12.60
C TYR A 109 -2.77 -21.15 14.01
N GLU A 110 -3.93 -20.86 14.61
CA GLU A 110 -4.04 -20.22 15.93
C GLU A 110 -4.00 -21.23 17.10
N GLY A 111 -3.76 -22.52 16.82
CA GLY A 111 -3.56 -23.54 17.86
C GLY A 111 -4.84 -24.06 18.53
N GLY A 112 -5.97 -24.09 17.82
CA GLY A 112 -7.17 -24.82 18.22
C GLY A 112 -8.09 -24.12 19.22
N ALA A 113 -7.93 -22.81 19.44
CA ALA A 113 -8.87 -22.05 20.28
C ALA A 113 -10.29 -22.04 19.66
N PRO A 114 -11.36 -22.25 20.45
CA PRO A 114 -12.72 -22.22 19.92
C PRO A 114 -13.11 -20.78 19.56
N PHE A 115 -13.40 -20.53 18.28
CA PHE A 115 -13.88 -19.23 17.80
C PHE A 115 -15.17 -19.36 17.01
N THR A 116 -15.91 -18.24 16.92
CA THR A 116 -17.15 -18.15 16.15
C THR A 116 -17.05 -17.03 15.13
N VAL A 117 -17.42 -17.33 13.88
CA VAL A 117 -17.46 -16.33 12.81
C VAL A 117 -18.66 -15.40 13.04
N ARG A 118 -18.41 -14.16 13.45
CA ARG A 118 -19.47 -13.18 13.76
C ARG A 118 -20.03 -12.46 12.54
N ALA A 119 -19.16 -12.15 11.57
CA ALA A 119 -19.55 -11.45 10.36
C ALA A 119 -18.50 -11.68 9.27
N ILE A 120 -18.98 -11.96 8.06
CA ILE A 120 -18.16 -11.98 6.85
C ILE A 120 -18.56 -10.76 6.05
N ARG A 121 -17.62 -9.85 5.82
CA ARG A 121 -17.87 -8.60 5.10
C ARG A 121 -16.79 -8.38 4.08
N VAL A 122 -17.19 -8.04 2.86
CA VAL A 122 -16.26 -7.60 1.83
C VAL A 122 -15.75 -6.22 2.22
N LYS A 123 -14.46 -6.14 2.57
CA LYS A 123 -13.82 -4.86 2.87
C LYS A 123 -13.47 -4.18 1.55
N LYS A 124 -14.29 -3.21 1.14
CA LYS A 124 -13.91 -2.32 0.05
C LYS A 124 -12.74 -1.45 0.53
N PRO A 125 -11.62 -1.35 -0.22
CA PRO A 125 -10.53 -0.45 0.13
C PRO A 125 -11.08 0.98 0.25
N ALA A 126 -11.23 1.46 1.47
CA ALA A 126 -11.71 2.81 1.74
C ALA A 126 -10.50 3.72 1.95
N GLY A 127 -10.23 4.59 0.98
CA GLY A 127 -9.09 5.50 1.02
C GLY A 127 -8.98 6.28 -0.27
N ARG A 128 -8.12 7.31 -0.28
CA ARG A 128 -7.84 8.14 -1.44
C ARG A 128 -6.76 7.53 -2.35
N ASN A 129 -6.52 6.23 -2.21
CA ASN A 129 -5.44 5.48 -2.82
C ASN A 129 -6.03 4.68 -3.99
N PRO A 130 -6.10 5.24 -5.21
CA PRO A 130 -6.76 4.57 -6.34
C PRO A 130 -6.12 3.21 -6.68
N TRP A 131 -4.84 3.04 -6.33
CA TRP A 131 -4.07 1.81 -6.53
C TRP A 131 -4.51 0.67 -5.61
N ALA A 132 -4.92 0.98 -4.38
CA ALA A 132 -5.39 -0.05 -3.44
C ALA A 132 -6.75 -0.62 -3.88
N ALA A 133 -7.60 0.22 -4.45
CA ALA A 133 -8.87 -0.21 -5.04
C ALA A 133 -8.65 -1.06 -6.31
N ALA A 134 -7.74 -0.63 -7.19
CA ALA A 134 -7.39 -1.38 -8.40
C ALA A 134 -6.76 -2.74 -8.07
N ALA A 135 -5.78 -2.77 -7.16
CA ALA A 135 -5.16 -4.02 -6.73
C ALA A 135 -6.17 -5.00 -6.12
N ALA A 136 -7.05 -4.53 -5.23
CA ALA A 136 -8.09 -5.39 -4.65
C ALA A 136 -9.07 -5.93 -5.70
N ALA A 137 -9.37 -5.16 -6.75
CA ALA A 137 -10.21 -5.61 -7.85
C ALA A 137 -9.52 -6.69 -8.69
N GLU A 138 -8.28 -6.47 -9.11
CA GLU A 138 -7.54 -7.44 -9.94
C GLU A 138 -7.24 -8.74 -9.20
N ASN A 139 -6.86 -8.69 -7.91
CA ASN A 139 -6.57 -9.89 -7.11
C ASN A 139 -7.80 -10.76 -6.82
N ALA A 140 -9.00 -10.19 -6.91
CA ALA A 140 -10.25 -10.89 -6.63
C ALA A 140 -11.02 -11.26 -7.91
N ARG A 141 -10.39 -11.12 -9.10
CA ARG A 141 -11.01 -11.59 -10.35
C ARG A 141 -11.04 -13.12 -10.38
N PRO A 142 -12.13 -13.71 -10.89
CA PRO A 142 -12.20 -15.15 -11.12
C PRO A 142 -11.16 -15.55 -12.17
N PHE A 143 -10.55 -16.71 -11.97
CA PHE A 143 -9.71 -17.39 -12.96
C PHE A 143 -10.55 -18.15 -13.98
#